data_AF-A0A3G8XZG2-F1
#
_entry.id   AF-A0A3G8XZG2-F1
#
_cell.length_a   1.000
_cell.length_b   1.000
_cell.length_c   1.000
_cell.angle_alpha   90.00
_cell.angle_beta   90.00
_cell.angle_gamma   90.00
#
_symmetry.space_group_name_H-M   'P 1'
#
loop_
_entity.id
_entity.type
_entity.pdbx_description
1 polymer ?
#
loop_
_entity_poly.entity_id
_entity_poly.type
_entity_poly.pdbx_seq_one_letter_code
_entity_poly.pdbx_strand_id
1 'polypeptide(L)'
;MGFYLYKGLKKPLVFFGLKGKYIIYAVGVIGAGVVAALILSKFGLLGSLLGLAATAGGVYLIFRRQDKYGLYDKTKNFDQIFIFPKRMNNNKIFKNGSNKKTNL
;
A
#
# COMPACT_ATOMS: atom_id res chain seq x y z
N MET A 1 0.34 -8.74 -17.06
CA MET A 1 -0.77 -8.95 -16.11
C MET A 1 -0.21 -9.45 -14.79
N GLY A 2 -0.09 -8.59 -13.78
CA GLY A 2 0.46 -8.96 -12.47
C GLY A 2 -0.63 -9.43 -11.51
N PHE A 3 -0.39 -10.54 -10.81
CA PHE A 3 -1.34 -11.09 -9.83
C PHE A 3 -1.33 -10.26 -8.53
N TYR A 4 -2.51 -9.93 -7.99
CA TYR A 4 -2.62 -9.28 -6.68
C TYR A 4 -2.30 -10.30 -5.56
N LEU A 5 -1.07 -10.28 -5.08
CA LEU A 5 -0.62 -11.10 -3.96
C LEU A 5 -1.10 -10.51 -2.63
N TYR A 6 -2.20 -11.05 -2.11
CA TYR A 6 -2.76 -10.62 -0.83
C TYR A 6 -2.05 -11.22 0.40
N LYS A 7 -1.12 -12.18 0.22
CA LYS A 7 -0.28 -12.77 1.30
C LYS A 7 -1.03 -13.00 2.64
N GLY A 8 -2.17 -13.68 2.59
CA GLY A 8 -2.97 -14.00 3.78
C GLY A 8 -3.88 -12.87 4.30
N LEU A 9 -3.85 -11.67 3.71
CA LEU A 9 -4.79 -10.59 4.02
C LEU A 9 -6.11 -10.79 3.27
N LYS A 10 -7.21 -10.43 3.93
CA LYS A 10 -8.53 -10.35 3.30
C LYS A 10 -8.47 -9.38 2.11
N LYS A 11 -9.15 -9.73 1.01
CA LYS A 11 -9.28 -8.86 -0.16
C LYS A 11 -9.93 -7.53 0.27
N PRO A 12 -9.30 -6.38 0.04
CA PRO A 12 -9.87 -5.09 0.36
C PRO A 12 -11.00 -4.77 -0.62
N LEU A 13 -11.95 -3.94 -0.19
CA LEU A 13 -12.97 -3.39 -1.06
C LEU A 13 -12.30 -2.61 -2.20
N VAL A 14 -12.72 -2.87 -3.44
CA VAL A 14 -12.23 -2.21 -4.64
C VAL A 14 -13.41 -1.56 -5.35
N PHE A 15 -13.31 -0.26 -5.63
CA PHE A 15 -14.32 0.50 -6.34
C PHE A 15 -13.63 1.40 -7.37
N PHE A 16 -13.91 1.17 -8.66
CA PHE A 16 -13.28 1.89 -9.78
C PHE A 16 -11.74 1.99 -9.69
N GLY A 17 -11.07 0.92 -9.26
CA GLY A 17 -9.61 0.87 -9.11
C GLY A 17 -9.08 1.47 -7.80
N LEU A 18 -9.86 2.27 -7.07
CA LEU A 18 -9.56 2.68 -5.70
C LEU A 18 -9.84 1.55 -4.72
N LYS A 19 -9.08 1.51 -3.63
CA LYS A 19 -9.11 0.42 -2.67
C LYS A 19 -9.20 0.96 -1.24
N GLY A 20 -10.04 0.34 -0.42
CA GLY A 20 -10.13 0.62 1.02
C GLY A 20 -10.23 2.12 1.36
N LYS A 21 -9.29 2.63 2.17
CA LYS A 21 -9.27 4.02 2.68
C LYS A 21 -9.33 5.10 1.59
N TYR A 22 -8.79 4.82 0.40
CA TYR A 22 -8.76 5.79 -0.70
C TYR A 22 -10.13 6.02 -1.34
N ILE A 23 -11.09 5.10 -1.17
CA ILE A 23 -12.47 5.29 -1.61
C ILE A 23 -13.10 6.45 -0.83
N ILE A 24 -12.91 6.49 0.48
CA ILE A 24 -13.43 7.57 1.35
C ILE A 24 -12.81 8.92 0.98
N TYR A 25 -11.50 8.94 0.72
CA TYR A 25 -10.84 10.17 0.26
C TYR A 25 -11.39 10.65 -1.08
N ALA A 26 -11.66 9.76 -2.03
CA ALA A 26 -12.21 10.14 -3.33
C ALA A 26 -13.64 10.68 -3.20
N VAL A 27 -14.49 10.05 -2.38
CA VAL A 27 -15.83 10.56 -2.09
C VAL A 27 -15.75 11.95 -1.47
N GLY A 28 -14.83 12.17 -0.51
CA GLY A 28 -14.61 13.48 0.10
C GLY A 28 -14.17 14.54 -0.91
N VAL A 29 -13.23 14.22 -1.79
CA VAL A 29 -12.75 15.14 -2.85
C VAL A 29 -13.85 15.45 -3.87
N ILE A 30 -14.61 14.45 -4.30
CA ILE A 30 -15.72 14.66 -5.24
C ILE A 30 -16.80 15.54 -4.59
N GLY A 31 -17.19 15.23 -3.35
CA GLY A 31 -18.19 16.03 -2.62
C GLY A 31 -17.75 17.48 -2.43
N ALA A 32 -16.51 17.70 -1.96
CA ALA A 32 -15.94 19.05 -1.84
C ALA A 32 -15.81 19.75 -3.20
N GLY A 33 -15.46 19.00 -4.25
CA GLY A 33 -15.33 19.48 -5.62
C GLY A 33 -16.63 20.01 -6.21
N VAL A 34 -17.75 19.33 -5.95
CA VAL A 34 -19.08 19.79 -6.35
C VAL A 34 -19.42 21.12 -5.67
N VAL A 35 -19.22 21.20 -4.35
CA VAL A 35 -19.47 22.45 -3.59
C VAL A 35 -18.59 23.59 -4.10
N ALA A 36 -17.31 23.32 -4.35
CA ALA A 36 -16.38 24.29 -4.90
C ALA A 36 -16.80 24.77 -6.31
N ALA A 37 -17.20 23.85 -7.20
CA ALA A 37 -17.68 24.20 -8.53
C ALA A 37 -18.96 25.05 -8.49
N LEU A 38 -19.87 24.78 -7.56
CA LEU A 38 -21.08 25.59 -7.33
C LEU A 38 -20.73 27.01 -6.87
N ILE A 39 -19.80 27.16 -5.93
CA ILE A 39 -19.36 28.48 -5.45
C ILE A 39 -18.66 29.23 -6.58
N LEU A 40 -17.74 28.57 -7.30
CA LEU A 40 -16.99 29.17 -8.40
C LEU A 40 -17.86 29.48 -9.63
N SER A 41 -19.01 28.82 -9.79
CA SER A 41 -19.95 29.13 -10.87
C SER A 41 -20.46 30.58 -10.85
N LYS A 42 -20.37 31.28 -9.71
CA LYS A 42 -20.64 32.72 -9.60
C LYS A 42 -19.73 33.57 -10.49
N PHE A 43 -18.54 33.06 -10.84
CA PHE A 43 -17.62 33.67 -11.80
C PHE A 43 -17.88 33.20 -13.25
N GLY A 44 -19.03 32.59 -13.51
CA GLY A 44 -19.44 32.07 -14.81
C GLY A 44 -18.85 30.70 -15.14
N LEU A 45 -18.89 30.37 -16.43
CA LEU A 45 -18.48 29.05 -16.95
C LEU A 45 -17.03 28.72 -16.58
N LEU A 46 -16.11 29.69 -16.69
CA LEU A 46 -14.70 29.49 -16.40
C LEU A 46 -14.45 29.07 -14.94
N GLY A 47 -15.17 29.69 -13.99
CA GLY A 47 -15.09 29.29 -12.59
C GLY A 47 -15.56 27.85 -12.37
N SER A 48 -16.68 27.47 -12.99
CA SER A 48 -17.18 26.09 -12.89
C SER A 48 -16.20 25.06 -13.50
N LEU A 49 -15.59 25.39 -14.64
CA LEU A 49 -14.56 24.56 -15.29
C LEU A 49 -13.33 24.40 -14.40
N LEU A 50 -12.90 25.48 -13.76
CA LEU A 50 -11.77 25.46 -12.83
C LEU A 50 -12.05 24.53 -11.64
N GLY A 51 -13.25 24.62 -11.07
CA GLY A 51 -13.70 23.73 -9.99
C GLY A 51 -13.69 22.26 -10.40
N LEU A 52 -14.21 21.94 -11.60
CA LEU A 52 -14.17 20.58 -12.15
C LEU A 52 -12.73 20.10 -12.40
N ALA A 53 -11.88 20.93 -12.99
CA ALA A 53 -10.48 20.60 -13.25
C ALA A 53 -9.70 20.33 -11.96
N ALA A 54 -9.91 21.15 -10.92
CA ALA A 54 -9.32 20.94 -9.60
C ALA A 54 -9.79 19.64 -8.97
N THR A 55 -11.09 19.31 -9.09
CA THR A 55 -11.66 18.05 -8.58
C THR A 55 -11.07 16.84 -9.29
N ALA A 56 -10.97 16.89 -10.62
CA ALA A 56 -10.34 15.83 -11.41
C ALA A 56 -8.86 15.64 -11.02
N GLY A 57 -8.13 16.74 -10.82
CA GLY A 57 -6.76 16.72 -10.31
C GLY A 57 -6.67 16.09 -8.92
N GLY A 58 -7.57 16.43 -8.00
CA GLY A 58 -7.62 15.85 -6.67
C GLY A 58 -7.85 14.33 -6.68
N VAL A 59 -8.79 13.86 -7.50
CA VAL A 59 -9.04 12.42 -7.68
C VAL A 59 -7.81 11.72 -8.28
N TYR A 60 -7.16 12.32 -9.29
CA TYR A 60 -5.94 11.79 -9.87
C TYR A 60 -4.80 11.66 -8.85
N LEU A 61 -4.64 12.65 -7.97
CA LEU A 61 -3.65 12.60 -6.88
C LEU A 61 -3.94 11.48 -5.89
N ILE A 62 -5.21 11.15 -5.64
CA ILE A 62 -5.58 10.00 -4.80
C ILE A 62 -5.13 8.69 -5.43
N PHE A 63 -5.37 8.48 -6.73
CA PHE A 63 -4.86 7.30 -7.44
C PHE A 63 -3.34 7.20 -7.34
N ARG A 64 -2.64 8.30 -7.64
CA ARG A 64 -1.17 8.35 -7.55
C ARG A 64 -0.66 8.08 -6.13
N ARG A 65 -1.38 8.54 -5.11
CA ARG A 65 -1.04 8.30 -3.69
C ARG A 65 -1.30 6.83 -3.32
N GLN A 66 -2.39 6.24 -3.80
CA GLN A 66 -2.67 4.83 -3.59
C GLN A 66 -1.57 3.94 -4.18
N ASP A 67 -1.11 4.23 -5.40
CA ASP A 67 -0.08 3.45 -6.06
C ASP A 67 1.28 3.56 -5.38
N LYS A 68 1.62 4.75 -4.86
CA LYS A 68 2.90 5.00 -4.18
C LYS A 68 2.97 4.44 -2.75
N TYR A 69 1.92 4.63 -1.96
CA TYR A 69 1.94 4.31 -0.52
C TYR A 69 1.24 3.00 -0.19
N GLY A 70 0.35 2.51 -1.06
CA GLY A 70 -0.43 1.30 -0.83
C GLY A 70 -1.48 1.47 0.27
N LEU A 71 -2.27 0.41 0.51
CA LEU A 71 -3.39 0.45 1.44
C LEU A 71 -2.99 0.48 2.91
N TYR A 72 -1.93 -0.22 3.23
CA TYR A 72 -1.48 -0.45 4.61
C TYR A 72 -0.17 0.29 4.81
N ASP A 73 -0.08 1.00 5.93
CA ASP A 73 1.16 1.66 6.32
C ASP A 73 2.15 0.56 6.70
N LYS A 74 3.08 0.28 5.80
CA LYS A 74 4.16 -0.67 6.06
C LYS A 74 5.28 0.09 6.76
N THR A 75 5.67 -0.38 7.95
CA THR A 75 6.91 0.07 8.59
C THR A 75 8.05 -0.18 7.62
N LYS A 76 8.65 0.89 7.11
CA LYS A 76 9.81 0.79 6.24
C LYS A 76 11.04 0.77 7.11
N ASN A 77 11.53 -0.43 7.39
CA ASN A 77 12.79 -0.61 8.11
C ASN A 77 13.94 -0.46 7.12
N PHE A 78 14.35 0.79 6.85
CA PHE A 78 15.48 1.07 5.96
C PHE A 78 16.83 0.74 6.62
N ASP A 79 16.92 0.82 7.95
CA ASP A 79 18.17 0.65 8.71
C ASP A 79 18.28 -0.71 9.44
N GLN A 80 17.47 -1.70 9.08
CA GLN A 80 17.45 -2.99 9.79
C GLN A 80 17.85 -4.15 8.87
N ILE A 81 18.84 -4.93 9.32
CA ILE A 81 19.22 -6.19 8.69
C ILE A 81 18.34 -7.30 9.25
N PHE A 82 17.47 -7.86 8.41
CA PHE A 82 16.67 -9.04 8.77
C PHE A 82 17.51 -10.31 8.61
N ILE A 83 18.01 -10.85 9.71
CA ILE A 83 18.66 -12.18 9.73
C ILE A 83 17.56 -13.24 9.86
N PHE A 84 17.23 -13.90 8.75
CA PHE A 84 16.38 -15.08 8.80
C PHE A 84 17.23 -16.28 9.22
N PRO A 85 16.89 -16.98 10.32
CA PRO A 85 17.63 -18.16 10.72
C PRO A 85 17.48 -19.23 9.64
N LYS A 86 18.56 -19.52 8.92
CA LYS A 86 18.59 -20.67 8.02
C LYS A 86 18.69 -21.91 8.88
N ARG A 87 17.56 -22.58 9.10
CA ARG A 87 17.48 -23.83 9.87
C ARG A 87 18.15 -24.95 9.07
N MET A 88 19.49 -24.99 9.08
CA MET A 88 20.26 -26.08 8.48
C MET A 88 20.30 -27.25 9.47
N ASN A 89 19.43 -28.23 9.26
CA ASN A 89 19.42 -29.46 10.03
C ASN A 89 20.51 -30.41 9.52
N ASN A 90 21.77 -30.21 9.93
CA ASN A 90 22.90 -31.04 9.48
C ASN A 90 23.28 -32.08 10.56
N ASN A 91 22.44 -33.10 10.67
CA ASN A 91 22.59 -34.22 11.63
C ASN A 91 23.89 -35.04 11.44
N LYS A 92 24.61 -34.85 10.33
CA LYS A 92 25.88 -35.54 10.05
C LYS A 92 27.07 -34.95 10.82
N ILE A 93 27.06 -33.65 11.12
CA ILE A 93 28.20 -32.97 11.77
C ILE A 93 28.27 -33.31 13.28
N PHE A 94 27.12 -33.45 13.94
CA PHE A 94 27.05 -33.76 15.37
C PHE A 94 27.39 -35.22 15.72
N LYS A 95 27.42 -36.14 14.76
CA LYS A 95 27.73 -37.56 15.01
C LYS A 95 29.22 -37.87 15.16
N ASN A 96 30.12 -37.03 14.65
CA ASN A 96 31.56 -37.30 14.71
C ASN A 96 32.22 -36.89 16.05
N GLY A 97 31.50 -36.24 16.95
CA GLY A 97 32.04 -35.78 18.24
C GLY A 97 32.05 -36.84 19.36
N SER A 98 31.30 -37.95 19.24
CA SER A 98 31.16 -38.91 20.34
C SER A 98 32.10 -40.12 20.29
N ASN A 99 32.91 -40.27 19.24
CA ASN A 99 33.76 -41.47 19.06
C ASN A 99 35.20 -41.30 19.57
N LYS A 100 35.46 -40.25 20.36
CA LYS A 100 36.79 -39.97 20.94
C LYS A 100 36.73 -39.94 22.46
N LYS A 101 36.22 -41.02 23.09
CA LYS A 101 36.49 -41.28 24.51
C LYS A 101 36.86 -42.74 24.74
N THR A 102 38.04 -42.87 25.34
CA THR A 102 38.55 -43.93 26.22
C THR A 102 38.74 -45.32 25.61
N ASN A 103 39.98 -45.60 25.17
CA ASN A 103 40.61 -46.87 25.51
C ASN A 103 41.64 -46.55 26.62
N LEU A 104 41.41 -47.14 27.79
CA LEU A 104 42.35 -47.27 28.89
C LEU A 104 43.35 -48.38 28.55
#